data_AF-A0A7V9UWE5-F1
#
_entry.id   AF-A0A7V9UWE5-F1
#
_cell.length_a   1.000
_cell.length_b   1.000
_cell.length_c   1.000
_cell.angle_alpha   90.00
_cell.angle_beta   90.00
_cell.angle_gamma   90.00
#
_symmetry.space_group_name_H-M   'P 1'
#
loop_
_entity.id
_entity.type
_entity.pdbx_description
1 polymer ?
#
loop_
_entity_poly.entity_id
_entity_poly.type
_entity_poly.pdbx_seq_one_letter_code
_entity_poly.pdbx_strand_id
1 'polypeptide(L)'
;VNSPDFDSAVALCLDYLTQINVRTIFVPWRRDPHPDHRAAFQLISRAKKTHHKIIEYPIWLYELAESVDAPLKREVSAFRLDINSVVETKRRAIGAHVSQITGLIDDDPDGFRLSEQMLANFAAPFEVYFEEIQ
;
A
#
# COMPACT_ATOMS: atom_id res chain seq x y z
N VAL A 1 13.04 -14.15 -2.19
CA VAL A 1 13.67 -12.83 -2.37
C VAL A 1 15.16 -13.09 -2.49
N ASN A 2 15.76 -12.79 -3.64
CA ASN A 2 17.15 -13.19 -3.96
C ASN A 2 18.07 -11.96 -4.18
N SER A 3 17.67 -10.79 -3.67
CA SER A 3 18.52 -9.60 -3.73
C SER A 3 19.59 -9.66 -2.64
N PRO A 4 20.88 -9.41 -2.97
CA PRO A 4 21.96 -9.40 -1.97
C PRO A 4 21.75 -8.35 -0.88
N ASP A 5 21.00 -7.28 -1.15
CA ASP A 5 20.76 -6.18 -0.21
C ASP A 5 19.51 -6.40 0.66
N PHE A 6 18.79 -7.51 0.49
CA PHE A 6 17.52 -7.73 1.18
C PHE A 6 17.69 -7.77 2.71
N ASP A 7 18.68 -8.50 3.21
CA ASP A 7 18.89 -8.63 4.66
C ASP A 7 19.31 -7.29 5.30
N SER A 8 20.11 -6.51 4.60
CA SER A 8 20.47 -5.14 5.02
C SER A 8 19.25 -4.23 5.07
N ALA A 9 18.36 -4.30 4.07
CA ALA A 9 17.12 -3.52 4.06
C ALA A 9 16.15 -3.96 5.18
N VAL A 10 16.06 -5.26 5.47
CA VAL A 10 15.29 -5.79 6.61
C VAL A 10 15.83 -5.25 7.94
N ALA A 11 17.15 -5.20 8.12
CA ALA A 11 17.77 -4.66 9.33
C ALA A 11 17.41 -3.18 9.53
N LEU A 12 17.46 -2.38 8.45
CA LEU A 12 17.05 -0.97 8.50
C LEU A 12 15.57 -0.82 8.88
N CYS A 13 14.68 -1.64 8.33
CA CYS A 13 13.26 -1.64 8.73
C CYS A 13 13.09 -2.00 10.20
N LEU A 14 13.79 -3.02 10.71
CA LEU A 14 13.72 -3.45 12.10
C LEU A 14 14.20 -2.34 13.06
N ASP A 15 15.30 -1.68 12.73
CA ASP A 15 15.84 -0.56 13.50
C ASP A 15 14.83 0.59 13.56
N TYR A 16 14.27 0.96 12.41
CA TYR A 16 13.25 2.00 12.32
C TYR A 16 12.02 1.66 13.18
N LEU A 17 11.46 0.46 13.02
CA LEU A 17 10.30 -0.01 13.80
C LEU A 17 10.57 -0.01 15.31
N THR A 18 11.79 -0.35 15.72
CA THR A 18 12.18 -0.36 17.13
C THR A 18 12.28 1.05 17.71
N GLN A 19 12.76 2.03 16.94
CA GLN A 19 12.87 3.42 17.38
C GLN A 19 11.51 4.08 17.58
N ILE A 20 10.55 3.83 16.68
CA ILE A 20 9.23 4.47 16.72
C ILE A 20 8.20 3.77 17.61
N ASN A 21 8.50 2.54 18.06
CA ASN A 21 7.65 1.72 18.95
C ASN A 21 6.17 1.64 18.49
N VAL A 22 5.96 1.25 17.23
CA VAL A 22 4.62 1.12 16.64
C VAL A 22 3.95 -0.19 17.02
N ARG A 23 2.62 -0.17 17.12
CA ARG A 23 1.80 -1.38 17.33
C ARG A 23 1.17 -1.91 16.05
N THR A 24 0.82 -1.02 15.12
CA THR A 24 0.13 -1.37 13.88
C THR A 24 0.90 -0.78 12.70
N ILE A 25 1.16 -1.61 11.70
CA ILE A 25 1.90 -1.25 10.51
C ILE A 25 0.99 -1.51 9.31
N PHE A 26 0.79 -0.47 8.51
CA PHE A 26 0.04 -0.54 7.27
C PHE A 26 1.04 -0.74 6.12
N VAL A 27 0.82 -1.74 5.27
CA VAL A 27 1.65 -2.03 4.09
C VAL A 27 0.79 -2.35 2.87
N PRO A 28 1.32 -2.19 1.64
CA PRO A 28 0.61 -2.65 0.46
C PRO A 28 0.28 -4.15 0.51
N TRP A 29 -0.76 -4.55 -0.21
CA TRP A 29 -1.17 -5.94 -0.35
C TRP A 29 -0.01 -6.84 -0.80
N ARG A 30 0.15 -8.00 -0.14
CA ARG A 30 1.23 -8.96 -0.38
C ARG A 30 1.36 -9.46 -1.82
N ARG A 31 0.25 -9.45 -2.57
CA ARG A 31 0.20 -9.78 -4.01
C ARG A 31 -0.24 -8.60 -4.85
N ASP A 32 0.10 -7.37 -4.46
CA ASP A 32 -0.14 -6.21 -5.32
C ASP A 32 0.66 -6.37 -6.64
N PRO A 33 0.08 -6.03 -7.80
CA PRO A 33 0.76 -6.15 -9.10
C PRO A 33 2.10 -5.40 -9.18
N HIS A 34 2.27 -4.32 -8.42
CA HIS A 34 3.51 -3.56 -8.44
C HIS A 34 4.64 -4.26 -7.65
N PRO A 35 5.82 -4.49 -8.26
CA PRO A 35 6.92 -5.22 -7.61
C PRO A 35 7.40 -4.55 -6.32
N ASP A 36 7.48 -3.21 -6.30
CA ASP A 36 7.93 -2.49 -5.10
C ASP A 36 6.94 -2.58 -3.94
N HIS A 37 5.63 -2.72 -4.23
CA HIS A 37 4.63 -2.94 -3.20
C HIS A 37 4.81 -4.31 -2.54
N ARG A 38 5.07 -5.35 -3.34
CA ARG A 38 5.41 -6.69 -2.83
C ARG A 38 6.71 -6.68 -2.05
N ALA A 39 7.73 -5.95 -2.51
CA ALA A 39 8.99 -5.80 -1.79
C ALA A 39 8.78 -5.12 -0.42
N ALA A 40 7.99 -4.04 -0.36
CA ALA A 40 7.65 -3.36 0.90
C ALA A 40 6.95 -4.32 1.88
N PHE A 41 5.96 -5.09 1.43
CA PHE A 41 5.33 -6.12 2.24
C PHE A 41 6.35 -7.14 2.77
N GLN A 42 7.22 -7.66 1.89
CA GLN A 42 8.22 -8.68 2.26
C GLN A 42 9.23 -8.18 3.30
N LEU A 43 9.70 -6.93 3.16
CA LEU A 43 10.61 -6.30 4.10
C LEU A 43 9.98 -6.16 5.48
N ILE A 44 8.77 -5.61 5.55
CA ILE A 44 8.05 -5.42 6.82
C ILE A 44 7.65 -6.76 7.44
N SER A 45 7.18 -7.72 6.64
CA SER A 45 6.82 -9.04 7.12
C SER A 45 8.01 -9.78 7.73
N ARG A 46 9.23 -9.55 7.21
CA ARG A 46 10.46 -10.07 7.80
C ARG A 46 10.92 -9.30 9.04
N ALA A 47 10.81 -7.97 9.03
CA ALA A 47 11.27 -7.12 10.12
C ALA A 47 10.32 -7.08 11.33
N LYS A 48 9.05 -7.47 11.17
CA LYS A 48 8.06 -7.36 12.25
C LYS A 48 8.36 -8.30 13.42
N LYS A 49 8.01 -7.84 14.63
CA LYS A 49 7.97 -8.65 15.86
C LYS A 49 6.54 -9.15 16.09
N THR A 50 6.37 -10.13 16.98
CA THR A 50 5.06 -10.77 17.26
C THR A 50 3.97 -9.79 17.72
N HIS A 51 4.34 -8.69 18.38
CA HIS A 51 3.38 -7.68 18.85
C HIS A 51 2.94 -6.69 17.77
N HIS A 52 3.61 -6.67 16.60
CA HIS A 52 3.19 -5.82 15.50
C HIS A 52 1.98 -6.44 14.79
N LYS A 53 0.92 -5.64 14.69
CA LYS A 53 -0.24 -5.92 13.84
C LYS A 53 0.04 -5.45 12.43
N ILE A 54 -0.12 -6.32 11.43
CA ILE A 54 -0.03 -5.94 10.01
C ILE A 54 -1.44 -5.73 9.46
N ILE A 55 -1.64 -4.59 8.81
CA ILE A 55 -2.82 -4.29 8.01
C ILE A 55 -2.37 -4.05 6.58
N GLU A 56 -2.98 -4.74 5.63
CA GLU A 56 -2.67 -4.62 4.22
C GLU A 56 -3.68 -3.72 3.51
N TYR A 57 -3.25 -2.94 2.52
CA TYR A 57 -4.15 -2.13 1.69
C TYR A 57 -3.90 -2.36 0.19
N PRO A 58 -4.97 -2.47 -0.63
CA PRO A 58 -4.84 -2.56 -2.07
C PRO A 58 -4.50 -1.20 -2.69
N ILE A 59 -3.58 -1.18 -3.65
CA ILE A 59 -3.39 -0.01 -4.53
C ILE A 59 -3.78 -0.41 -5.95
N TRP A 60 -3.04 -1.33 -6.56
CA TRP A 60 -3.20 -1.67 -7.98
C TRP A 60 -4.19 -2.79 -8.25
N LEU A 61 -4.82 -3.34 -7.21
CA LEU A 61 -5.82 -4.41 -7.33
C LEU A 61 -7.07 -4.00 -8.12
N TYR A 62 -7.34 -2.70 -8.23
CA TYR A 62 -8.52 -2.21 -8.93
C TYR A 62 -8.35 -2.14 -10.45
N GLU A 63 -7.11 -2.01 -10.93
CA GLU A 63 -6.84 -1.77 -12.35
C GLU A 63 -5.96 -2.84 -12.99
N LEU A 64 -4.97 -3.35 -12.27
CA LEU A 64 -3.91 -4.19 -12.85
C LEU A 64 -3.93 -5.64 -12.36
N ALA A 65 -4.80 -5.98 -11.40
CA ALA A 65 -4.81 -7.32 -10.82
C ALA A 65 -5.38 -8.37 -11.76
N GLU A 66 -4.73 -9.53 -11.77
CA GLU A 66 -5.28 -10.78 -12.28
C GLU A 66 -5.96 -11.56 -11.16
N SER A 67 -6.60 -12.69 -11.50
CA SER A 67 -7.26 -13.55 -10.52
C SER A 67 -6.32 -14.08 -9.42
N VAL A 68 -5.02 -14.20 -9.74
CA VAL A 68 -3.98 -14.67 -8.80
C VAL A 68 -3.63 -13.62 -7.73
N ASP A 69 -3.86 -12.35 -8.03
CA ASP A 69 -3.53 -11.24 -7.14
C ASP A 69 -4.63 -11.00 -6.10
N ALA A 70 -5.85 -11.46 -6.38
CA ALA A 70 -6.96 -11.33 -5.45
C ALA A 70 -6.72 -12.11 -4.14
N PRO A 71 -7.27 -11.64 -2.99
CA PRO A 71 -7.29 -12.43 -1.77
C PRO A 71 -8.01 -13.76 -1.95
N LEU A 72 -7.42 -14.84 -1.44
CA LEU A 72 -8.07 -16.16 -1.47
C LEU A 72 -9.15 -16.24 -0.39
N LYS A 73 -10.11 -17.15 -0.58
CA LYS A 73 -11.14 -17.41 0.44
C LYS A 73 -10.48 -17.79 1.77
N ARG A 74 -10.83 -17.06 2.84
CA ARG A 74 -10.35 -17.27 4.22
C ARG A 74 -8.85 -17.03 4.43
N GLU A 75 -8.16 -16.40 3.49
CA GLU A 75 -6.77 -15.97 3.71
C GLU A 75 -6.71 -14.71 4.59
N VAL A 76 -7.60 -13.77 4.30
CA VAL A 76 -7.69 -12.50 5.02
C VAL A 76 -9.13 -12.14 5.34
N SER A 77 -9.29 -11.39 6.42
CA SER A 77 -10.49 -10.65 6.74
C SER A 77 -10.41 -9.29 6.04
N ALA A 78 -11.32 -9.05 5.10
CA ALA A 78 -11.46 -7.75 4.46
C ALA A 78 -12.44 -6.87 5.25
N PHE A 79 -12.07 -5.63 5.53
CA PHE A 79 -12.94 -4.68 6.21
C PHE A 79 -12.87 -3.30 5.57
N ARG A 80 -13.90 -2.49 5.86
CA ARG A 80 -13.96 -1.09 5.48
C ARG A 80 -13.80 -0.22 6.72
N LEU A 81 -12.94 0.78 6.65
CA LEU A 81 -12.83 1.83 7.65
C LEU A 81 -13.60 3.04 7.17
N ASP A 82 -14.60 3.49 7.92
CA ASP A 82 -15.28 4.76 7.65
C ASP A 82 -14.29 5.92 7.84
N ILE A 83 -14.10 6.72 6.79
CA ILE A 83 -13.24 7.89 6.79
C ILE A 83 -14.01 9.18 6.49
N ASN A 84 -15.35 9.18 6.58
CA ASN A 84 -16.21 10.30 6.20
C ASN A 84 -15.77 11.63 6.85
N SER A 85 -15.28 11.58 8.09
CA SER A 85 -14.77 12.75 8.82
C SER A 85 -13.50 13.37 8.23
N VAL A 86 -12.75 12.64 7.41
CA VAL A 86 -11.44 13.06 6.86
C VAL A 86 -11.33 12.94 5.33
N VAL A 87 -12.43 12.64 4.63
CA VAL A 87 -12.46 12.49 3.15
C VAL A 87 -11.85 13.70 2.46
N GLU A 88 -12.22 14.91 2.86
CA GLU A 88 -11.70 16.14 2.25
C GLU A 88 -10.19 16.33 2.50
N THR A 89 -9.69 15.89 3.66
CA THR A 89 -8.26 15.89 3.95
C THR A 89 -7.52 14.90 3.06
N LYS A 90 -8.05 13.69 2.87
CA LYS A 90 -7.50 12.70 1.94
C LYS A 90 -7.47 13.23 0.50
N ARG A 91 -8.58 13.82 0.02
CA ARG A 91 -8.67 14.40 -1.33
C ARG A 91 -7.60 15.47 -1.56
N ARG A 92 -7.40 16.38 -0.61
CA ARG A 92 -6.34 17.39 -0.69
C ARG A 92 -4.94 16.76 -0.67
N ALA A 93 -4.71 15.74 0.17
CA ALA A 93 -3.43 15.04 0.22
C ALA A 93 -3.09 14.35 -1.11
N ILE A 94 -4.05 13.65 -1.72
CA ILE A 94 -3.90 13.07 -3.07
C ILE A 94 -3.62 14.17 -4.09
N GLY A 95 -4.39 15.27 -4.04
CA GLY A 95 -4.25 16.44 -4.91
C GLY A 95 -2.87 17.11 -4.85
N ALA A 96 -2.14 16.96 -3.74
CA ALA A 96 -0.81 17.53 -3.58
C ALA A 96 0.27 16.77 -4.38
N HIS A 97 0.01 15.54 -4.85
CA HIS A 97 0.92 14.77 -5.70
C HIS A 97 0.82 15.20 -7.17
N VAL A 98 0.98 16.51 -7.42
CA VAL A 98 0.74 17.16 -8.72
C VAL A 98 1.49 16.51 -9.88
N SER A 99 2.73 16.05 -9.70
CA SER A 99 3.50 15.35 -10.75
C SER A 99 2.92 13.99 -11.14
N GLN A 100 2.10 13.36 -10.29
CA GLN A 100 1.50 12.05 -10.55
C GLN A 100 0.08 12.16 -11.10
N ILE A 101 -0.57 13.32 -11.01
CA ILE A 101 -2.01 13.49 -11.35
C ILE A 101 -2.27 14.60 -12.38
N THR A 102 -1.24 15.35 -12.78
CA THR A 102 -1.36 16.45 -13.75
C THR A 102 -0.29 16.35 -14.82
N GLY A 103 -0.37 17.20 -15.85
CA GLY A 103 0.69 17.38 -16.84
C GLY A 103 1.84 18.28 -16.40
N LEU A 104 2.19 18.29 -15.10
CA LEU A 104 3.26 19.14 -14.56
C LEU A 104 4.61 18.84 -15.21
N ILE A 105 4.87 17.58 -15.56
CA ILE A 105 6.07 17.16 -16.31
C ILE A 105 5.71 17.26 -17.79
N ASP A 106 6.30 18.23 -18.49
CA ASP A 106 5.98 18.62 -19.87
C ASP A 106 7.04 18.19 -20.89
N ASP A 107 8.20 17.72 -20.44
CA ASP A 107 9.27 17.14 -21.26
C ASP A 107 9.13 15.62 -21.49
N ASP A 108 8.16 14.98 -20.82
CA ASP A 108 7.77 13.58 -21.00
C ASP A 108 6.23 13.44 -21.12
N PRO A 109 5.66 13.63 -22.33
CA PRO A 109 4.21 13.62 -22.53
C PRO A 109 3.58 12.24 -22.28
N ASP A 110 4.35 11.16 -22.43
CA ASP A 110 3.94 9.77 -22.17
C ASP A 110 4.34 9.29 -20.77
N GLY A 111 4.87 10.19 -19.94
CA GLY A 111 5.26 9.92 -18.57
C GLY A 111 4.10 9.42 -17.73
N PHE A 112 4.42 8.57 -16.74
CA PHE A 112 3.41 7.93 -15.90
C PHE A 112 2.54 8.96 -15.17
N ARG A 113 1.22 8.81 -15.30
CA ARG A 113 0.20 9.58 -14.56
C ARG A 113 -0.90 8.62 -14.11
N LEU A 114 -1.43 8.87 -12.91
CA LEU A 114 -2.60 8.16 -12.42
C LEU A 114 -3.81 8.55 -13.25
N SER A 115 -4.54 7.54 -13.73
CA SER A 115 -5.79 7.76 -14.46
C SER A 115 -6.87 8.32 -13.52
N GLU A 116 -7.86 9.01 -14.07
CA GLU A 116 -9.03 9.43 -13.29
C GLU A 116 -9.78 8.23 -12.70
N GLN A 117 -9.79 7.10 -13.42
CA GLN A 117 -10.40 5.84 -12.98
C GLN A 117 -9.69 5.28 -11.75
N MET A 118 -8.36 5.35 -11.71
CA MET A 118 -7.55 4.92 -10.57
C MET A 118 -7.85 5.79 -9.36
N LEU A 119 -7.86 7.11 -9.54
CA LEU A 119 -8.16 8.07 -8.48
C LEU A 119 -9.58 7.91 -7.93
N ALA A 120 -10.55 7.54 -8.77
CA ALA A 120 -11.94 7.30 -8.37
C ALA A 120 -12.06 6.17 -7.34
N ASN A 121 -11.18 5.16 -7.38
CA ASN A 121 -11.16 4.08 -6.39
C ASN A 121 -10.86 4.58 -4.96
N PHE A 122 -10.23 5.75 -4.83
CA PHE A 122 -9.88 6.37 -3.55
C PHE A 122 -10.84 7.49 -3.12
N ALA A 123 -11.90 7.77 -3.89
CA ALA A 123 -12.83 8.87 -3.62
C ALA A 123 -13.96 8.52 -2.64
N ALA A 124 -14.15 7.23 -2.33
CA ALA A 124 -15.18 6.73 -1.43
C ALA A 124 -14.98 7.22 0.01
N PRO A 125 -16.05 7.35 0.83
CA PRO A 125 -15.95 7.74 2.22
C PRO A 125 -15.49 6.62 3.15
N PHE A 126 -14.82 5.60 2.61
CA PHE A 126 -14.23 4.51 3.35
C PHE A 126 -12.94 4.04 2.68
N GLU A 127 -12.07 3.40 3.45
CA GLU A 127 -10.89 2.67 2.96
C GLU A 127 -11.10 1.17 3.09
N VAL A 128 -10.53 0.40 2.17
CA VAL A 128 -10.53 -1.06 2.22
C VAL A 128 -9.20 -1.54 2.76
N TYR A 129 -9.25 -2.46 3.71
CA TYR A 129 -8.09 -3.08 4.31
C TYR A 129 -8.25 -4.59 4.44
N PHE A 130 -7.12 -5.29 4.52
CA PHE A 130 -7.04 -6.72 4.75
C PHE A 130 -6.22 -7.00 6.01
N GLU A 131 -6.68 -7.97 6.79
CA GLU A 131 -5.94 -8.51 7.93
C GLU A 131 -5.86 -10.02 7.80
N GLU A 132 -4.66 -10.60 7.96
CA GLU A 132 -4.45 -12.04 7.91
C GLU A 132 -5.32 -12.76 8.95
N ILE A 133 -6.05 -13.78 8.53
CA ILE A 133 -6.82 -14.63 9.44
C ILE A 133 -5.82 -15.55 10.14
N GLN A 134 -5.82 -15.51 11.47
CA GLN A 134 -5.03 -16.41 12.33
C GLN A 134 -5.65 -17.80 12.43
#